data_AF-A0A929MZU3-F1
#
_entry.id   AF-A0A929MZU3-F1
#
_cell.length_a   1.000
_cell.length_b   1.000
_cell.length_c   1.000
_cell.angle_alpha   90.00
_cell.angle_beta   90.00
_cell.angle_gamma   90.00
#
_symmetry.space_group_name_H-M   'P 1'
#
loop_
_entity.id
_entity.type
_entity.pdbx_description
1 polymer ?
#
loop_
_entity_poly.entity_id
_entity_poly.type
_entity_poly.pdbx_seq_one_letter_code
_entity_poly.pdbx_strand_id
1 'polypeptide(L)'
;ANTWQSTLKGWDISGDQPRQLWSHTVQDNDKPDLDAEEKGVWVGNTLFIDEYAINGDTGDIASISWLRSEKSSRTKGNDLVVTPDLVLVACDPGTGECSAHTADGTQLWTASTGLSSYTLRGTAQAGGHTWIRLDAGAGRSAFVNTATGETKSATYGSGDSCWHAAASDGWLIACQGDAAITAFTADGESAGTFAATYWPLSTRGKSECSNATTPVWARTPTLAQATAFYRDGDISATRGTLTPTDCGNIVYQAPGGTTTDLDLTRDNNQRAFTLGDSGGVLQKQLAISDSGKVLVIGNAVFVDLTSGAYMGSISDDHLDWPLLSAPGLVLLKDDTGIVAYKPR
;
A
#
# COMPACT_ATOMS: atom_id res chain seq x y z
N ALA A 1 -10.91 -33.65 17.72
CA ALA A 1 -10.17 -32.44 17.32
C ALA A 1 -10.35 -32.31 15.83
N ASN A 2 -11.06 -31.28 15.36
CA ASN A 2 -11.22 -31.06 13.92
C ASN A 2 -9.92 -30.45 13.41
N THR A 3 -9.13 -31.24 12.69
CA THR A 3 -7.94 -30.78 11.96
C THR A 3 -8.43 -30.08 10.70
N TRP A 4 -8.71 -28.78 10.82
CA TRP A 4 -8.99 -27.96 9.66
C TRP A 4 -7.73 -27.88 8.80
N GLN A 5 -7.91 -28.09 7.50
CA GLN A 5 -6.85 -28.14 6.51
C GLN A 5 -7.12 -27.10 5.45
N SER A 6 -6.06 -26.40 5.06
CA SER A 6 -6.08 -25.42 4.00
C SER A 6 -5.30 -25.95 2.80
N THR A 7 -5.73 -25.59 1.60
CA THR A 7 -5.00 -25.91 0.36
C THR A 7 -4.36 -24.65 -0.20
N LEU A 8 -3.03 -24.64 -0.30
CA LEU A 8 -2.27 -23.61 -1.00
C LEU A 8 -2.00 -24.08 -2.43
N LYS A 9 -2.07 -23.16 -3.39
CA LYS A 9 -1.84 -23.42 -4.82
C LYS A 9 -0.96 -22.34 -5.43
N GLY A 10 -0.03 -22.74 -6.28
CA GLY A 10 0.76 -21.83 -7.10
C GLY A 10 0.33 -21.88 -8.56
N TRP A 11 0.31 -20.72 -9.21
CA TRP A 11 -0.13 -20.55 -10.58
C TRP A 11 0.90 -19.75 -11.38
N ASP A 12 1.20 -20.23 -12.58
CA ASP A 12 1.94 -19.49 -13.61
C ASP A 12 0.95 -18.73 -14.47
N ILE A 13 1.04 -17.40 -14.44
CA ILE A 13 0.18 -16.47 -15.19
C ILE A 13 0.90 -15.81 -16.38
N SER A 14 2.07 -16.34 -16.77
CA SER A 14 2.86 -15.75 -17.86
C SER A 14 2.30 -16.03 -19.26
N GLY A 15 1.51 -17.09 -19.40
CA GLY A 15 0.83 -17.48 -20.64
C GLY A 15 -0.58 -16.91 -20.78
N ASP A 16 -1.23 -17.21 -21.91
CA ASP A 16 -2.61 -16.76 -22.20
C ASP A 16 -3.66 -17.35 -21.24
N GLN A 17 -3.33 -18.48 -20.57
CA GLN A 17 -4.18 -19.10 -19.55
C GLN A 17 -3.33 -19.42 -18.32
N PRO A 18 -3.83 -19.13 -17.10
CA PRO A 18 -3.19 -19.53 -15.86
C PRO A 18 -3.00 -21.04 -15.80
N ARG A 19 -1.79 -21.48 -15.44
CA ARG A 19 -1.45 -22.89 -15.28
C ARG A 19 -1.08 -23.20 -13.84
N GLN A 20 -1.79 -24.12 -13.20
CA GLN A 20 -1.44 -24.57 -11.85
C GLN A 20 -0.07 -25.27 -11.88
N LEU A 21 0.85 -24.83 -11.02
CA LEU A 21 2.19 -25.41 -10.85
C LEU A 21 2.18 -26.51 -9.79
N TRP A 22 1.56 -26.22 -8.65
CA TRP A 22 1.55 -27.08 -7.47
C TRP A 22 0.30 -26.83 -6.63
N SER A 23 -0.01 -27.79 -5.75
CA SER A 23 -1.11 -27.73 -4.81
C SER A 23 -0.75 -28.55 -3.56
N HIS A 24 -0.65 -27.89 -2.42
CA HIS A 24 -0.27 -28.50 -1.15
C HIS A 24 -1.37 -28.33 -0.12
N THR A 25 -1.64 -29.38 0.66
CA THR A 25 -2.55 -29.30 1.81
C THR A 25 -1.74 -29.13 3.08
N VAL A 26 -1.98 -28.04 3.80
CA VAL A 26 -1.34 -27.71 5.07
C VAL A 26 -2.36 -27.71 6.20
N GLN A 27 -1.90 -27.91 7.43
CA GLN A 27 -2.74 -27.70 8.60
C GLN A 27 -3.00 -26.21 8.78
N ASP A 28 -4.20 -25.82 9.21
CA ASP A 28 -4.55 -24.39 9.35
C ASP A 28 -3.63 -23.62 10.29
N ASN A 29 -3.09 -24.27 11.32
CA ASN A 29 -2.15 -23.62 12.24
C ASN A 29 -0.80 -23.29 11.58
N ASP A 30 -0.44 -24.03 10.54
CA ASP A 30 0.81 -23.92 9.78
C ASP A 30 0.60 -23.25 8.41
N LYS A 31 -0.60 -22.69 8.16
CA LYS A 31 -0.92 -21.94 6.95
C LYS A 31 -0.31 -20.52 7.05
N PRO A 32 0.47 -20.08 6.05
CA PRO A 32 0.79 -18.67 5.83
C PRO A 32 -0.47 -17.85 5.58
N ASP A 33 -0.60 -16.67 6.19
CA ASP A 33 -1.76 -15.80 5.98
C ASP A 33 -1.61 -15.03 4.66
N LEU A 34 -2.04 -15.68 3.57
CA LEU A 34 -2.00 -15.11 2.22
C LEU A 34 -3.07 -14.03 1.99
N ASP A 35 -4.02 -13.87 2.91
CA ASP A 35 -5.14 -12.94 2.77
C ASP A 35 -4.77 -11.52 3.25
N ALA A 36 -3.60 -11.37 3.90
CA ALA A 36 -3.07 -10.08 4.34
C ALA A 36 -2.30 -9.38 3.19
N GLU A 37 -3.04 -8.59 2.40
CA GLU A 37 -2.58 -7.83 1.22
C GLU A 37 -1.27 -7.03 1.37
N GLU A 38 -0.81 -6.75 2.59
CA GLU A 38 0.31 -5.84 2.85
C GLU A 38 1.60 -6.53 3.34
N LYS A 39 1.66 -7.87 3.43
CA LYS A 39 2.79 -8.56 4.11
C LYS A 39 3.67 -9.46 3.24
N GLY A 40 3.26 -9.77 2.02
CA GLY A 40 4.02 -10.64 1.12
C GLY A 40 5.01 -9.87 0.25
N VAL A 41 6.27 -10.31 0.20
CA VAL A 41 7.28 -9.76 -0.73
C VAL A 41 7.95 -10.87 -1.54
N TRP A 42 8.01 -10.68 -2.85
CA TRP A 42 8.72 -11.58 -3.76
C TRP A 42 10.19 -11.20 -3.91
N VAL A 43 11.07 -12.20 -3.82
CA VAL A 43 12.49 -12.10 -4.20
C VAL A 43 12.81 -13.23 -5.16
N GLY A 44 12.98 -12.87 -6.44
CA GLY A 44 13.04 -13.87 -7.50
C GLY A 44 11.76 -14.72 -7.51
N ASN A 45 11.92 -16.03 -7.42
CA ASN A 45 10.81 -17.00 -7.40
C ASN A 45 10.39 -17.39 -5.96
N THR A 46 10.81 -16.64 -4.93
CA THR A 46 10.45 -16.94 -3.54
C THR A 46 9.57 -15.84 -2.97
N LEU A 47 8.41 -16.21 -2.45
CA LEU A 47 7.52 -15.34 -1.69
C LEU A 47 7.88 -15.43 -0.21
N PHE A 48 8.20 -14.30 0.41
CA PHE A 48 8.32 -14.17 1.85
C PHE A 48 7.04 -13.56 2.39
N ILE A 49 6.39 -14.24 3.34
CA ILE A 49 5.15 -13.78 3.96
C ILE A 49 5.02 -14.33 5.38
N ASP A 50 4.60 -13.47 6.30
CA ASP A 50 4.64 -13.74 7.75
C ASP A 50 6.03 -14.25 8.18
N GLU A 51 6.10 -15.50 8.65
CA GLU A 51 7.32 -16.19 9.08
C GLU A 51 7.77 -17.25 8.06
N TYR A 52 7.26 -17.22 6.84
CA TYR A 52 7.48 -18.27 5.84
C TYR A 52 8.16 -17.74 4.58
N ALA A 53 8.96 -18.61 3.97
CA ALA A 53 9.42 -18.49 2.59
C ALA A 53 8.79 -19.62 1.76
N ILE A 54 8.17 -19.25 0.64
CA ILE A 54 7.44 -20.17 -0.24
C ILE A 54 8.06 -20.10 -1.63
N ASN A 55 8.55 -21.22 -2.14
CA ASN A 55 9.02 -21.30 -3.52
C ASN A 55 7.82 -21.27 -4.49
N GLY A 56 7.79 -20.30 -5.38
CA GLY A 56 6.71 -20.12 -6.36
C GLY A 56 6.61 -21.22 -7.41
N ASP A 57 7.71 -21.93 -7.71
CA ASP A 57 7.74 -22.98 -8.72
C ASP A 57 7.36 -24.35 -8.16
N THR A 58 7.75 -24.65 -6.91
CA THR A 58 7.57 -25.98 -6.29
C THR A 58 6.51 -26.00 -5.18
N GLY A 59 6.23 -24.85 -4.58
CA GLY A 59 5.38 -24.73 -3.40
C GLY A 59 6.05 -25.20 -2.12
N ASP A 60 7.36 -25.42 -2.12
CA ASP A 60 8.10 -25.75 -0.90
C ASP A 60 8.01 -24.60 0.10
N ILE A 61 7.63 -24.92 1.34
CA ILE A 61 7.44 -23.94 2.42
C ILE A 61 8.52 -24.16 3.48
N ALA A 62 9.25 -23.10 3.81
CA ALA A 62 10.21 -23.07 4.91
C ALA A 62 9.78 -22.04 5.95
N SER A 63 9.81 -22.41 7.24
CA SER A 63 9.64 -21.47 8.35
C SER A 63 10.97 -20.78 8.64
N ILE A 64 10.95 -19.45 8.76
CA ILE A 64 12.09 -18.57 8.89
C ILE A 64 12.03 -17.88 10.25
N SER A 65 12.92 -18.27 11.16
CA SER A 65 12.86 -17.86 12.56
C SER A 65 12.99 -16.34 12.77
N TRP A 66 13.82 -15.67 11.96
CA TRP A 66 14.05 -14.22 12.07
C TRP A 66 12.94 -13.37 11.43
N LEU A 67 11.98 -14.00 10.73
CA LEU A 67 10.75 -13.34 10.26
C LEU A 67 9.59 -13.46 11.25
N ARG A 68 9.71 -14.28 12.29
CA ARG A 68 8.69 -14.42 13.33
C ARG A 68 8.70 -13.21 14.27
N SER A 69 7.52 -12.64 14.54
CA SER A 69 7.38 -11.60 15.57
C SER A 69 7.36 -12.21 16.96
N GLU A 70 8.09 -11.63 17.91
CA GLU A 70 8.19 -12.15 19.28
C GLU A 70 6.96 -11.87 20.15
N LYS A 71 6.24 -10.77 19.88
CA LYS A 71 5.20 -10.24 20.79
C LYS A 71 3.89 -9.86 20.12
N SER A 72 3.78 -9.94 18.80
CA SER A 72 2.56 -9.54 18.12
C SER A 72 1.47 -10.62 18.25
N SER A 73 0.34 -10.26 18.87
CA SER A 73 -0.88 -11.06 18.84
C SER A 73 -1.72 -10.83 17.58
N ARG A 74 -1.34 -9.84 16.75
CA ARG A 74 -2.07 -9.41 15.54
C ARG A 74 -1.44 -9.92 14.25
N THR A 75 -0.15 -10.29 14.26
CA THR A 75 0.63 -10.72 13.10
C THR A 75 1.55 -11.85 13.53
N LYS A 76 1.64 -12.95 12.76
CA LYS A 76 2.62 -14.01 13.06
C LYS A 76 4.05 -13.61 12.64
N GLY A 77 4.18 -12.69 11.67
CA GLY A 77 5.48 -12.23 11.17
C GLY A 77 5.80 -10.75 11.41
N ASN A 78 7.06 -10.45 11.14
CA ASN A 78 7.66 -9.13 11.06
C ASN A 78 7.22 -8.41 9.78
N ASP A 79 7.21 -7.07 9.82
CA ASP A 79 7.07 -6.25 8.61
C ASP A 79 8.34 -6.38 7.78
N LEU A 80 8.21 -6.77 6.51
CA LEU A 80 9.34 -7.07 5.63
C LEU A 80 9.46 -6.07 4.49
N VAL A 81 10.66 -5.56 4.29
CA VAL A 81 11.05 -4.72 3.16
C VAL A 81 12.22 -5.38 2.43
N VAL A 82 12.19 -5.31 1.10
CA VAL A 82 13.29 -5.78 0.24
C VAL A 82 13.92 -4.60 -0.46
N THR A 83 15.24 -4.47 -0.34
CA THR A 83 16.00 -3.39 -0.99
C THR A 83 16.35 -3.76 -2.45
N PRO A 84 16.72 -2.77 -3.29
CA PRO A 84 17.23 -3.05 -4.64
C PRO A 84 18.45 -3.99 -4.66
N ASP A 85 19.25 -3.99 -3.60
CA ASP A 85 20.43 -4.86 -3.42
C ASP A 85 20.09 -6.24 -2.85
N LEU A 86 18.79 -6.60 -2.82
CA LEU A 86 18.27 -7.87 -2.31
C LEU A 86 18.56 -8.13 -0.82
N VAL A 87 18.68 -7.05 -0.04
CA VAL A 87 18.71 -7.14 1.42
C VAL A 87 17.27 -7.22 1.93
N LEU A 88 17.01 -8.22 2.78
CA LEU A 88 15.76 -8.44 3.47
C LEU A 88 15.83 -7.71 4.82
N VAL A 89 15.02 -6.67 5.01
CA VAL A 89 14.93 -5.95 6.28
C VAL A 89 13.61 -6.28 6.95
N ALA A 90 13.68 -7.00 8.07
CA ALA A 90 12.54 -7.37 8.88
C ALA A 90 12.48 -6.48 10.12
N CYS A 91 11.32 -5.89 10.39
CA CYS A 91 11.08 -5.12 11.59
C CYS A 91 9.95 -5.78 12.39
N ASP A 92 10.17 -6.00 13.68
CA ASP A 92 9.18 -6.61 14.56
C ASP A 92 8.25 -5.53 15.15
N PRO A 93 6.95 -5.53 14.82
CA PRO A 93 6.01 -4.52 15.32
C PRO A 93 5.73 -4.63 16.83
N GLY A 94 6.04 -5.78 17.44
CA GLY A 94 5.85 -6.04 18.86
C GLY A 94 7.04 -5.65 19.75
N THR A 95 8.25 -5.54 19.20
CA THR A 95 9.45 -5.15 19.96
C THR A 95 10.02 -3.81 19.54
N GLY A 96 9.78 -3.37 18.30
CA GLY A 96 10.43 -2.18 17.75
C GLY A 96 11.85 -2.42 17.27
N GLU A 97 12.29 -3.67 17.11
CA GLU A 97 13.61 -3.99 16.58
C GLU A 97 13.53 -4.32 15.09
N CYS A 98 14.57 -3.95 14.34
CA CYS A 98 14.75 -4.33 12.96
C CYS A 98 16.05 -5.12 12.79
N SER A 99 16.06 -6.05 11.84
CA SER A 99 17.25 -6.79 11.40
C SER A 99 17.33 -6.82 9.88
N ALA A 100 18.54 -6.78 9.35
CA ALA A 100 18.79 -7.02 7.93
C ALA A 100 19.48 -8.35 7.69
N HIS A 101 19.08 -9.02 6.62
CA HIS A 101 19.60 -10.30 6.20
C HIS A 101 19.87 -10.29 4.69
N THR A 102 20.87 -11.04 4.26
CA THR A 102 21.00 -11.44 2.86
C THR A 102 19.92 -12.45 2.49
N ALA A 103 19.73 -12.69 1.19
CA ALA A 103 18.74 -13.66 0.70
C ALA A 103 18.97 -15.11 1.20
N ASP A 104 20.20 -15.47 1.58
CA ASP A 104 20.53 -16.77 2.21
C ASP A 104 20.28 -16.80 3.74
N GLY A 105 19.83 -15.69 4.32
CA GLY A 105 19.49 -15.55 5.74
C GLY A 105 20.64 -15.03 6.62
N THR A 106 21.83 -14.78 6.08
CA THR A 106 22.96 -14.23 6.87
C THR A 106 22.61 -12.85 7.41
N GLN A 107 22.65 -12.69 8.75
CA GLN A 107 22.37 -11.41 9.40
C GLN A 107 23.49 -10.40 9.13
N LEU A 108 23.11 -9.22 8.69
CA LEU A 108 24.00 -8.09 8.41
C LEU A 108 24.07 -7.13 9.60
N TRP A 109 22.92 -6.78 10.17
CA TRP A 109 22.82 -5.88 11.32
C TRP A 109 21.51 -6.07 12.07
N THR A 110 21.45 -5.57 13.30
CA THR A 110 20.24 -5.37 14.10
C THR A 110 20.24 -3.96 14.69
N ALA A 111 19.05 -3.37 14.81
CA ALA A 111 18.89 -2.01 15.34
C ALA A 111 17.55 -1.83 16.06
N SER A 112 17.55 -1.05 17.14
CA SER A 112 16.31 -0.61 17.78
C SER A 112 15.79 0.64 17.09
N THR A 113 14.49 0.65 16.79
CA THR A 113 13.78 1.82 16.22
C THR A 113 13.45 2.86 17.29
N GLY A 114 13.56 2.50 18.57
CA GLY A 114 13.11 3.31 19.71
C GLY A 114 11.57 3.44 19.83
N LEU A 115 10.79 2.72 19.01
CA LEU A 115 9.34 2.68 19.05
C LEU A 115 8.87 1.40 19.75
N SER A 116 7.85 1.48 20.60
CA SER A 116 7.25 0.29 21.25
C SER A 116 6.17 -0.40 20.40
N SER A 117 5.63 0.32 19.42
CA SER A 117 4.66 -0.17 18.43
C SER A 117 4.66 0.80 17.26
N TYR A 118 4.42 0.30 16.05
CA TYR A 118 4.38 1.13 14.85
C TYR A 118 3.53 0.52 13.74
N THR A 119 3.36 1.28 12.67
CA THR A 119 2.90 0.82 11.36
C THR A 119 3.97 1.14 10.33
N LEU A 120 4.39 0.15 9.53
CA LEU A 120 5.26 0.37 8.38
C LEU A 120 4.55 1.29 7.37
N ARG A 121 5.20 2.40 6.97
CA ARG A 121 4.64 3.34 5.98
C ARG A 121 5.24 3.19 4.58
N GLY A 122 6.32 2.43 4.45
CA GLY A 122 6.99 2.12 3.18
C GLY A 122 8.45 2.56 3.17
N THR A 123 9.00 2.71 1.97
CA THR A 123 10.40 3.12 1.74
C THR A 123 10.53 4.39 0.89
N ALA A 124 11.66 5.08 1.08
CA ALA A 124 12.10 6.21 0.26
C ALA A 124 13.64 6.21 0.12
N GLN A 125 14.18 6.89 -0.88
CA GLN A 125 15.61 6.94 -1.20
C GLN A 125 16.23 8.31 -0.85
N ALA A 126 17.33 8.33 -0.11
CA ALA A 126 18.14 9.53 0.07
C ALA A 126 19.62 9.18 0.22
N GLY A 127 20.50 9.98 -0.39
CA GLY A 127 21.95 9.80 -0.28
C GLY A 127 22.46 8.46 -0.83
N GLY A 128 21.74 7.82 -1.76
CA GLY A 128 22.08 6.48 -2.27
C GLY A 128 21.66 5.33 -1.35
N HIS A 129 20.91 5.62 -0.28
CA HIS A 129 20.40 4.63 0.66
C HIS A 129 18.88 4.55 0.63
N THR A 130 18.37 3.34 0.84
CA THR A 130 16.94 3.13 1.11
C THR A 130 16.68 3.35 2.60
N TRP A 131 15.60 4.08 2.90
CA TRP A 131 15.13 4.35 4.24
C TRP A 131 13.73 3.82 4.42
N ILE A 132 13.48 3.13 5.53
CA ILE A 132 12.17 2.66 5.95
C ILE A 132 11.57 3.69 6.90
N ARG A 133 10.30 4.06 6.72
CA ARG A 133 9.57 4.87 7.69
C ARG A 133 8.61 4.01 8.51
N LEU A 134 8.76 4.08 9.82
CA LEU A 134 7.88 3.46 10.81
C LEU A 134 7.16 4.56 11.58
N ASP A 135 5.83 4.46 11.67
CA ASP A 135 4.99 5.48 12.30
C ASP A 135 4.34 4.91 13.56
N ALA A 136 4.64 5.50 14.72
CA ALA A 136 4.06 5.11 16.00
C ALA A 136 2.69 5.77 16.26
N GLY A 137 2.22 6.63 15.35
CA GLY A 137 1.10 7.50 15.60
C GLY A 137 1.47 8.64 16.56
N ALA A 138 0.48 9.48 16.87
CA ALA A 138 0.66 10.67 17.71
C ALA A 138 1.84 11.56 17.30
N GLY A 139 2.10 11.64 15.99
CA GLY A 139 3.14 12.49 15.46
C GLY A 139 4.56 11.94 15.50
N ARG A 140 4.79 10.70 15.96
CA ARG A 140 6.14 10.15 16.14
C ARG A 140 6.48 9.13 15.05
N SER A 141 7.63 9.28 14.41
CA SER A 141 8.17 8.33 13.43
C SER A 141 9.63 7.97 13.69
N ALA A 142 10.03 6.79 13.24
CA ALA A 142 11.41 6.36 13.11
C ALA A 142 11.74 6.12 11.62
N PHE A 143 12.98 6.38 11.26
CA PHE A 143 13.52 6.22 9.91
C PHE A 143 14.76 5.33 9.99
N VAL A 144 14.71 4.17 9.34
CA VAL A 144 15.76 3.15 9.43
C VAL A 144 16.49 3.03 8.10
N ASN A 145 17.80 3.24 8.09
CA ASN A 145 18.65 3.00 6.93
C ASN A 145 18.80 1.50 6.70
N THR A 146 18.37 1.01 5.53
CA THR A 146 18.37 -0.44 5.25
C THR A 146 19.78 -1.04 5.12
N ALA A 147 20.78 -0.22 4.81
CA ALA A 147 22.15 -0.70 4.61
C ALA A 147 22.92 -0.85 5.93
N THR A 148 22.64 0.01 6.92
CA THR A 148 23.44 0.12 8.15
C THR A 148 22.68 -0.13 9.44
N GLY A 149 21.34 -0.08 9.42
CA GLY A 149 20.52 -0.08 10.62
C GLY A 149 20.50 1.26 11.37
N GLU A 150 21.15 2.31 10.82
CA GLU A 150 21.09 3.65 11.40
C GLU A 150 19.63 4.09 11.55
N THR A 151 19.26 4.53 12.74
CA THR A 151 17.90 4.95 13.05
C THR A 151 17.88 6.43 13.42
N LYS A 152 17.05 7.18 12.71
CA LYS A 152 16.68 8.56 13.05
C LYS A 152 15.23 8.60 13.54
N SER A 153 14.86 9.64 14.28
CA SER A 153 13.48 9.83 14.73
C SER A 153 13.04 11.26 14.50
N ALA A 154 11.75 11.42 14.23
CA ALA A 154 11.13 12.73 14.11
C ALA A 154 9.80 12.76 14.86
N THR A 155 9.45 13.96 15.33
CA THR A 155 8.15 14.26 15.93
C THR A 155 7.52 15.42 15.16
N TYR A 156 6.25 15.30 14.80
CA TYR A 156 5.49 16.27 14.00
C TYR A 156 4.01 16.31 14.40
N GLY A 157 3.31 17.38 14.01
CA GLY A 157 1.85 17.49 14.16
C GLY A 157 1.35 17.62 15.61
N SER A 158 0.03 17.73 15.72
CA SER A 158 -0.73 17.88 16.99
C SER A 158 -0.86 16.58 17.82
N GLY A 159 -0.60 15.42 17.22
CA GLY A 159 -0.78 14.11 17.84
C GLY A 159 -2.09 13.39 17.49
N ASP A 160 -2.94 13.98 16.65
CA ASP A 160 -4.18 13.36 16.17
C ASP A 160 -3.97 12.42 14.97
N SER A 161 -5.06 11.94 14.34
CA SER A 161 -4.99 11.14 13.12
C SER A 161 -4.30 11.94 12.00
N CYS A 162 -3.29 11.34 11.37
CA CYS A 162 -2.51 11.96 10.32
C CYS A 162 -2.71 11.28 8.97
N TRP A 163 -2.82 12.11 7.94
CA TRP A 163 -2.61 11.72 6.56
C TRP A 163 -1.10 11.69 6.27
N HIS A 164 -0.72 10.76 5.39
CA HIS A 164 0.64 10.64 4.91
C HIS A 164 0.64 10.32 3.42
N ALA A 165 1.58 10.92 2.67
CA ALA A 165 1.96 10.46 1.34
C ALA A 165 3.43 10.07 1.30
N ALA A 166 3.69 8.91 0.69
CA ALA A 166 5.03 8.50 0.33
C ALA A 166 5.47 9.25 -0.94
N ALA A 167 6.73 9.66 -0.94
CA ALA A 167 7.45 10.06 -2.14
C ALA A 167 8.67 9.14 -2.31
N SER A 168 9.19 9.04 -3.53
CA SER A 168 10.35 8.20 -3.84
C SER A 168 11.60 8.57 -3.05
N ASP A 169 11.66 9.81 -2.57
CA ASP A 169 12.80 10.45 -1.89
C ASP A 169 12.37 11.19 -0.60
N GLY A 170 11.16 10.94 -0.09
CA GLY A 170 10.70 11.58 1.14
C GLY A 170 9.25 11.27 1.52
N TRP A 171 8.69 12.14 2.36
CA TRP A 171 7.39 11.95 2.98
C TRP A 171 6.66 13.28 3.13
N LEU A 172 5.35 13.28 2.88
CA LEU A 172 4.46 14.39 3.25
C LEU A 172 3.53 13.94 4.37
N ILE A 173 3.31 14.82 5.34
CA ILE A 173 2.50 14.53 6.52
C ILE A 173 1.62 15.73 6.86
N ALA A 174 0.35 15.47 7.13
CA ALA A 174 -0.60 16.45 7.63
C ALA A 174 -1.49 15.78 8.68
N CYS A 175 -1.60 16.35 9.87
CA CYS A 175 -2.45 15.83 10.93
C CYS A 175 -3.75 16.64 11.05
N GLN A 176 -4.80 16.02 11.61
CA GLN A 176 -6.02 16.74 11.93
C GLN A 176 -5.71 17.94 12.85
N GLY A 177 -6.26 19.11 12.49
CA GLY A 177 -6.01 20.36 13.20
C GLY A 177 -4.75 21.12 12.76
N ASP A 178 -3.87 20.53 11.93
CA ASP A 178 -2.73 21.24 11.38
C ASP A 178 -3.18 22.29 10.35
N ALA A 179 -2.46 23.41 10.27
CA ALA A 179 -2.68 24.47 9.28
C ALA A 179 -1.77 24.34 8.03
N ALA A 180 -0.83 23.39 8.05
CA ALA A 180 0.17 23.22 7.02
C ALA A 180 0.58 21.74 6.88
N ILE A 181 1.07 21.37 5.71
CA ILE A 181 1.70 20.07 5.46
C ILE A 181 3.18 20.17 5.81
N THR A 182 3.69 19.15 6.49
CA THR A 182 5.13 19.02 6.77
C THR A 182 5.76 18.03 5.80
N ALA A 183 6.87 18.43 5.18
CA ALA A 183 7.67 17.59 4.30
C ALA A 183 8.92 17.09 5.03
N PHE A 184 9.27 15.84 4.78
CA PHE A 184 10.49 15.21 5.26
C PHE A 184 11.24 14.59 4.08
N THR A 185 12.57 14.65 4.10
CA THR A 185 13.38 13.81 3.21
C THR A 185 13.33 12.35 3.69
N ALA A 186 13.85 11.40 2.89
CA ALA A 186 13.69 9.98 3.18
C ALA A 186 14.21 9.55 4.56
N ASP A 187 15.27 10.18 5.06
CA ASP A 187 15.91 9.90 6.35
C ASP A 187 15.23 10.58 7.55
N GLY A 188 14.16 11.33 7.31
CA GLY A 188 13.40 12.03 8.35
C GLY A 188 13.87 13.44 8.66
N GLU A 189 14.86 13.98 7.95
CA GLU A 189 15.20 15.41 8.06
C GLU A 189 14.07 16.28 7.50
N SER A 190 13.77 17.38 8.18
CA SER A 190 12.71 18.31 7.75
C SER A 190 13.08 18.99 6.42
N ALA A 191 12.19 18.88 5.44
CA ALA A 191 12.26 19.59 4.16
C ALA A 191 11.38 20.86 4.16
N GLY A 192 10.81 21.23 5.32
CA GLY A 192 10.00 22.43 5.52
C GLY A 192 8.50 22.16 5.65
N THR A 193 7.74 23.23 5.84
CA THR A 193 6.28 23.21 5.95
C THR A 193 5.66 24.18 4.95
N PHE A 194 4.44 23.87 4.49
CA PHE A 194 3.73 24.72 3.52
C PHE A 194 2.22 24.65 3.69
N ALA A 195 1.54 25.77 3.39
CA ALA A 195 0.09 25.79 3.22
C ALA A 195 -0.28 25.06 1.91
N ALA A 196 -1.36 24.30 1.92
CA ALA A 196 -1.78 23.52 0.76
C ALA A 196 -2.88 24.22 -0.03
N THR A 197 -2.76 24.21 -1.36
CA THR A 197 -3.88 24.49 -2.27
C THR A 197 -4.88 23.34 -2.26
N TYR A 198 -4.38 22.10 -2.30
CA TYR A 198 -5.19 20.90 -2.09
C TYR A 198 -4.92 20.36 -0.69
N TRP A 199 -5.88 20.51 0.23
CA TRP A 199 -5.73 19.92 1.56
C TRP A 199 -6.06 18.41 1.50
N PRO A 200 -5.16 17.53 1.97
CA PRO A 200 -5.33 16.08 1.80
C PRO A 200 -6.30 15.45 2.80
N LEU A 201 -6.60 16.15 3.90
CA LEU A 201 -7.57 15.69 4.89
C LEU A 201 -8.95 16.26 4.57
N SER A 202 -9.97 15.40 4.55
CA SER A 202 -11.35 15.84 4.39
C SER A 202 -11.82 16.61 5.62
N THR A 203 -12.66 17.63 5.42
CA THR A 203 -13.35 18.32 6.52
C THR A 203 -14.60 17.56 7.00
N ARG A 204 -14.89 16.41 6.38
CA ARG A 204 -16.08 15.59 6.62
C ARG A 204 -15.83 14.56 7.71
N GLY A 205 -16.91 14.14 8.36
CA GLY A 205 -16.92 13.19 9.47
C GLY A 205 -16.71 11.74 9.03
N LYS A 206 -16.61 10.85 10.01
CA LYS A 206 -16.60 9.40 9.81
C LYS A 206 -17.82 8.98 8.98
N SER A 207 -17.62 8.05 8.04
CA SER A 207 -18.68 7.52 7.16
C SER A 207 -19.33 8.54 6.23
N GLU A 208 -18.78 9.75 6.15
CA GLU A 208 -19.17 10.75 5.14
C GLU A 208 -18.25 10.66 3.92
N CYS A 209 -18.73 11.14 2.78
CA CYS A 209 -17.94 11.27 1.56
C CYS A 209 -16.79 12.25 1.79
N SER A 210 -15.57 11.87 1.45
CA SER A 210 -14.45 12.80 1.43
C SER A 210 -14.76 13.96 0.48
N ASN A 211 -14.30 15.17 0.82
CA ASN A 211 -14.26 16.31 -0.09
C ASN A 211 -12.81 16.68 -0.49
N ALA A 212 -11.84 15.83 -0.19
CA ALA A 212 -10.44 16.05 -0.51
C ALA A 212 -10.13 15.67 -1.96
N THR A 213 -9.49 16.58 -2.70
CA THR A 213 -8.98 16.30 -4.04
C THR A 213 -7.77 15.36 -3.94
N THR A 214 -7.81 14.25 -4.67
CA THR A 214 -6.79 13.19 -4.58
C THR A 214 -6.05 13.02 -5.90
N PRO A 215 -4.70 13.04 -5.91
CA PRO A 215 -3.92 12.82 -7.13
C PRO A 215 -3.89 11.33 -7.49
N VAL A 216 -3.91 11.04 -8.80
CA VAL A 216 -3.63 9.70 -9.34
C VAL A 216 -2.20 9.71 -9.91
N TRP A 217 -1.31 8.94 -9.33
CA TRP A 217 0.09 8.88 -9.78
C TRP A 217 0.34 7.69 -10.72
N ALA A 218 1.21 7.86 -11.71
CA ALA A 218 1.67 6.73 -12.55
C ALA A 218 2.63 5.81 -11.78
N ARG A 219 3.40 6.40 -10.87
CA ARG A 219 4.42 5.79 -10.01
C ARG A 219 4.55 6.67 -8.77
N THR A 220 5.17 6.17 -7.71
CA THR A 220 5.48 7.00 -6.54
C THR A 220 6.17 8.30 -6.97
N PRO A 221 5.59 9.48 -6.65
CA PRO A 221 6.13 10.77 -7.08
C PRO A 221 7.41 11.10 -6.31
N THR A 222 8.22 12.02 -6.83
CA THR A 222 9.26 12.67 -6.02
C THR A 222 8.65 13.63 -5.01
N LEU A 223 9.38 13.97 -3.96
CA LEU A 223 8.95 14.88 -2.90
C LEU A 223 8.63 16.26 -3.50
N ALA A 224 9.42 16.70 -4.48
CA ALA A 224 9.18 17.94 -5.21
C ALA A 224 7.86 17.91 -6.00
N GLN A 225 7.57 16.81 -6.71
CA GLN A 225 6.32 16.65 -7.46
C GLN A 225 5.09 16.59 -6.54
N ALA A 226 5.17 15.82 -5.46
CA ALA A 226 4.10 15.75 -4.46
C ALA A 226 3.88 17.12 -3.79
N THR A 227 4.96 17.83 -3.46
CA THR A 227 4.88 19.19 -2.91
C THR A 227 4.24 20.16 -3.89
N ALA A 228 4.63 20.15 -5.17
CA ALA A 228 4.05 21.03 -6.19
C ALA A 228 2.54 20.77 -6.36
N PHE A 229 2.12 19.51 -6.34
CA PHE A 229 0.70 19.17 -6.37
C PHE A 229 -0.06 19.74 -5.17
N TYR A 230 0.38 19.45 -3.94
CA TYR A 230 -0.38 19.87 -2.75
C TYR A 230 -0.27 21.37 -2.48
N ARG A 231 0.91 21.97 -2.66
CA ARG A 231 1.16 23.38 -2.41
C ARG A 231 0.58 24.27 -3.51
N ASP A 232 0.83 23.92 -4.77
CA ASP A 232 0.61 24.82 -5.91
C ASP A 232 -0.57 24.37 -6.81
N GLY A 233 -1.14 23.19 -6.58
CA GLY A 233 -2.17 22.61 -7.43
C GLY A 233 -1.64 22.09 -8.76
N ASP A 234 -0.33 21.86 -8.87
CA ASP A 234 0.31 21.39 -10.11
C ASP A 234 -0.02 19.92 -10.40
N ILE A 235 -0.85 19.70 -11.42
CA ILE A 235 -1.27 18.36 -11.87
C ILE A 235 -0.37 17.76 -12.96
N SER A 236 0.69 18.46 -13.39
CA SER A 236 1.51 18.03 -14.55
C SER A 236 2.22 16.70 -14.35
N ALA A 237 2.53 16.34 -13.09
CA ALA A 237 3.16 15.08 -12.74
C ALA A 237 2.17 13.94 -12.42
N THR A 238 0.86 14.23 -12.39
CA THR A 238 -0.17 13.22 -12.13
C THR A 238 -0.64 12.59 -13.44
N ARG A 239 -1.33 11.45 -13.34
CA ARG A 239 -2.14 10.90 -14.43
C ARG A 239 -3.53 11.52 -14.48
N GLY A 240 -3.92 12.19 -13.40
CA GLY A 240 -5.15 12.96 -13.25
C GLY A 240 -5.42 13.23 -11.78
N THR A 241 -6.53 13.89 -11.51
CA THR A 241 -7.01 14.17 -10.15
C THR A 241 -8.45 13.71 -10.01
N LEU A 242 -8.81 13.28 -8.81
CA LEU A 242 -10.17 12.92 -8.43
C LEU A 242 -10.71 13.97 -7.47
N THR A 243 -11.83 14.57 -7.84
CA THR A 243 -12.56 15.53 -7.00
C THR A 243 -13.97 15.00 -6.77
N PRO A 244 -14.29 14.48 -5.58
CA PRO A 244 -15.63 14.00 -5.27
C PRO A 244 -16.61 15.18 -5.21
N THR A 245 -17.76 15.04 -5.90
CA THR A 245 -18.91 15.95 -5.73
C THR A 245 -19.81 15.44 -4.62
N ASP A 246 -20.04 14.12 -4.62
CA ASP A 246 -20.65 13.33 -3.55
C ASP A 246 -20.09 11.90 -3.59
N CYS A 247 -20.68 10.97 -2.83
CA CYS A 247 -20.20 9.58 -2.78
C CYS A 247 -20.51 8.77 -4.06
N GLY A 248 -21.51 9.17 -4.82
CA GLY A 248 -21.91 8.53 -6.08
C GLY A 248 -21.36 9.23 -7.31
N ASN A 249 -20.86 10.46 -7.21
CA ASN A 249 -20.40 11.25 -8.35
C ASN A 249 -19.02 11.86 -8.07
N ILE A 250 -18.04 11.47 -8.88
CA ILE A 250 -16.66 11.92 -8.75
C ILE A 250 -16.21 12.51 -10.09
N VAL A 251 -15.55 13.66 -10.07
CA VAL A 251 -14.96 14.22 -11.28
C VAL A 251 -13.52 13.77 -11.39
N TYR A 252 -13.19 13.08 -12.48
CA TYR A 252 -11.81 12.86 -12.89
C TYR A 252 -11.35 13.97 -13.82
N GLN A 253 -10.21 14.59 -13.54
CA GLN A 253 -9.59 15.57 -14.42
C GLN A 253 -8.24 15.05 -14.91
N ALA A 254 -8.09 14.88 -16.22
CA ALA A 254 -6.83 14.52 -16.85
C ALA A 254 -5.85 15.71 -16.87
N PRO A 255 -4.52 15.48 -16.97
CA PRO A 255 -3.51 16.54 -17.01
C PRO A 255 -3.70 17.54 -18.17
N GLY A 256 -4.32 17.10 -19.27
CA GLY A 256 -4.69 17.96 -20.39
C GLY A 256 -5.91 18.86 -20.15
N GLY A 257 -6.53 18.77 -18.97
CA GLY A 257 -7.71 19.56 -18.58
C GLY A 257 -9.06 18.92 -18.89
N THR A 258 -9.09 17.82 -19.65
CA THR A 258 -10.33 17.07 -19.91
C THR A 258 -10.91 16.52 -18.61
N THR A 259 -12.20 16.73 -18.40
CA THR A 259 -12.94 16.19 -17.25
C THR A 259 -13.87 15.06 -17.67
N THR A 260 -13.95 14.03 -16.83
CA THR A 260 -14.90 12.91 -16.96
C THR A 260 -15.66 12.79 -15.65
N ASP A 261 -16.99 12.83 -15.71
CA ASP A 261 -17.84 12.53 -14.56
C ASP A 261 -17.91 11.01 -14.37
N LEU A 262 -17.56 10.55 -13.18
CA LEU A 262 -17.59 9.15 -12.79
C LEU A 262 -18.87 8.89 -11.99
N ASP A 263 -19.76 8.08 -12.55
CA ASP A 263 -20.99 7.66 -11.88
C ASP A 263 -20.74 6.34 -11.12
N LEU A 264 -20.60 6.47 -9.80
CA LEU A 264 -20.43 5.40 -8.82
C LEU A 264 -21.71 5.16 -8.01
N THR A 265 -22.88 5.64 -8.45
CA THR A 265 -24.16 5.40 -7.74
C THR A 265 -24.52 3.91 -7.62
N ARG A 266 -23.89 3.06 -8.44
CA ARG A 266 -24.01 1.60 -8.41
C ARG A 266 -23.06 0.91 -7.41
N ASP A 267 -22.09 1.62 -6.84
CA ASP A 267 -21.31 1.11 -5.70
C ASP A 267 -22.19 1.17 -4.45
N ASN A 268 -22.85 0.05 -4.13
CA ASN A 268 -23.80 -0.05 -3.02
C ASN A 268 -23.18 0.27 -1.65
N ASN A 269 -21.85 0.15 -1.51
CA ASN A 269 -21.15 0.46 -0.27
C ASN A 269 -20.47 1.84 -0.29
N GLN A 270 -20.43 2.52 -1.43
CA GLN A 270 -19.79 3.83 -1.64
C GLN A 270 -18.38 3.93 -1.05
N ARG A 271 -17.65 2.81 -0.99
CA ARG A 271 -16.41 2.67 -0.20
C ARG A 271 -15.25 3.44 -0.82
N ALA A 272 -15.32 3.68 -2.13
CA ALA A 272 -14.29 4.35 -2.89
C ALA A 272 -13.86 5.70 -2.28
N PHE A 273 -14.83 6.50 -1.80
CA PHE A 273 -14.57 7.83 -1.25
C PHE A 273 -15.21 8.08 0.13
N THR A 274 -15.78 7.06 0.76
CA THR A 274 -16.28 7.15 2.14
C THR A 274 -15.11 7.12 3.12
N LEU A 275 -15.11 8.07 4.05
CA LEU A 275 -14.09 8.16 5.08
C LEU A 275 -14.19 6.99 6.06
N GLY A 276 -13.04 6.39 6.37
CA GLY A 276 -12.96 5.26 7.30
C GLY A 276 -13.27 5.65 8.75
N ASP A 277 -13.07 4.68 9.65
CA ASP A 277 -13.45 4.79 11.06
C ASP A 277 -12.81 5.96 11.81
N SER A 278 -11.68 6.47 11.34
CA SER A 278 -10.98 7.62 11.91
C SER A 278 -11.44 8.98 11.39
N GLY A 279 -12.26 9.02 10.33
CA GLY A 279 -12.61 10.28 9.64
C GLY A 279 -11.40 10.97 9.00
N GLY A 280 -11.63 11.96 8.13
CA GLY A 280 -10.59 12.82 7.56
C GLY A 280 -9.61 12.19 6.56
N VAL A 281 -9.40 10.87 6.54
CA VAL A 281 -8.51 10.17 5.58
C VAL A 281 -9.31 9.17 4.72
N LEU A 282 -9.03 9.14 3.42
CA LEU A 282 -9.60 8.18 2.48
C LEU A 282 -9.07 6.75 2.72
N GLN A 283 -9.93 5.75 2.53
CA GLN A 283 -9.53 4.35 2.49
C GLN A 283 -8.68 4.12 1.22
N LYS A 284 -7.50 3.53 1.37
CA LYS A 284 -6.39 3.64 0.42
C LYS A 284 -6.57 2.84 -0.88
N GLN A 285 -5.68 3.17 -1.83
CA GLN A 285 -5.36 2.55 -3.14
C GLN A 285 -6.05 3.21 -4.34
N LEU A 286 -5.27 3.91 -5.16
CA LEU A 286 -5.69 4.42 -6.47
C LEU A 286 -4.68 3.94 -7.49
N ALA A 287 -5.16 3.32 -8.57
CA ALA A 287 -4.31 2.89 -9.67
C ALA A 287 -4.99 3.18 -10.99
N ILE A 288 -4.18 3.51 -12.00
CA ILE A 288 -4.65 3.69 -13.37
C ILE A 288 -3.89 2.72 -14.26
N SER A 289 -4.62 2.08 -15.19
CA SER A 289 -4.01 1.25 -16.23
C SER A 289 -3.01 2.03 -17.07
N ASP A 290 -2.01 1.36 -17.64
CA ASP A 290 -1.02 1.98 -18.53
C ASP A 290 -1.65 2.67 -19.75
N SER A 291 -2.76 2.12 -20.24
CA SER A 291 -3.54 2.72 -21.34
C SER A 291 -4.28 4.00 -20.93
N GLY A 292 -4.34 4.32 -19.63
CA GLY A 292 -5.03 5.48 -19.08
C GLY A 292 -6.55 5.40 -19.15
N LYS A 293 -7.11 4.21 -19.43
CA LYS A 293 -8.55 4.03 -19.67
C LYS A 293 -9.30 3.44 -18.48
N VAL A 294 -8.64 2.63 -17.66
CA VAL A 294 -9.26 2.02 -16.48
C VAL A 294 -8.67 2.65 -15.22
N LEU A 295 -9.53 3.20 -14.38
CA LEU A 295 -9.21 3.64 -13.03
C LEU A 295 -9.72 2.61 -12.03
N VAL A 296 -8.89 2.33 -11.03
CA VAL A 296 -9.23 1.51 -9.88
C VAL A 296 -9.21 2.37 -8.63
N ILE A 297 -10.28 2.30 -7.85
CA ILE A 297 -10.44 3.03 -6.59
C ILE A 297 -10.66 2.05 -5.45
N GLY A 298 -9.79 2.14 -4.45
CA GLY A 298 -9.62 1.12 -3.42
C GLY A 298 -9.21 -0.21 -4.04
N ASN A 299 -9.53 -1.29 -3.34
CA ASN A 299 -9.41 -2.63 -3.90
C ASN A 299 -10.59 -2.98 -4.80
N ALA A 300 -11.65 -2.17 -4.77
CA ALA A 300 -12.98 -2.63 -5.13
C ALA A 300 -13.49 -2.10 -6.46
N VAL A 301 -13.35 -0.80 -6.75
CA VAL A 301 -14.16 -0.12 -7.77
C VAL A 301 -13.39 0.07 -9.06
N PHE A 302 -13.96 -0.39 -10.18
CA PHE A 302 -13.40 -0.23 -11.53
C PHE A 302 -14.23 0.76 -12.33
N VAL A 303 -13.56 1.68 -13.04
CA VAL A 303 -14.22 2.73 -13.82
C VAL A 303 -13.54 2.87 -15.19
N ASP A 304 -14.35 2.92 -16.25
CA ASP A 304 -13.87 3.31 -17.59
C ASP A 304 -13.81 4.83 -17.69
N LEU A 305 -12.61 5.39 -17.76
CA LEU A 305 -12.35 6.82 -17.88
C LEU A 305 -12.77 7.42 -19.24
N THR A 306 -13.05 6.60 -20.24
CA THR A 306 -13.56 7.05 -21.56
C THR A 306 -15.03 7.44 -21.47
N SER A 307 -15.82 6.62 -20.76
CA SER A 307 -17.27 6.79 -20.64
C SER A 307 -17.71 7.35 -19.28
N GLY A 308 -16.85 7.30 -18.27
CA GLY A 308 -17.19 7.62 -16.88
C GLY A 308 -17.98 6.51 -16.18
N ALA A 309 -18.21 5.38 -16.84
CA ALA A 309 -19.10 4.35 -16.35
C ALA A 309 -18.41 3.44 -15.32
N TYR A 310 -19.11 3.18 -14.21
CA TYR A 310 -18.80 2.09 -13.30
C TYR A 310 -18.82 0.74 -14.02
N MET A 311 -17.74 0.00 -13.90
CA MET A 311 -17.56 -1.33 -14.48
C MET A 311 -17.87 -2.45 -13.47
N GLY A 312 -17.77 -2.19 -12.15
CA GLY A 312 -18.01 -3.16 -11.08
C GLY A 312 -17.33 -2.82 -9.74
N SER A 313 -17.76 -3.48 -8.65
CA SER A 313 -17.16 -3.41 -7.31
C SER A 313 -16.96 -4.79 -6.68
N ILE A 314 -16.00 -4.94 -5.77
CA ILE A 314 -15.82 -6.15 -4.92
C ILE A 314 -17.06 -6.49 -4.07
N SER A 315 -17.95 -5.53 -3.83
CA SER A 315 -19.02 -5.66 -2.84
C SER A 315 -20.39 -6.08 -3.38
N ASP A 316 -20.50 -6.27 -4.70
CA ASP A 316 -21.73 -6.73 -5.35
C ASP A 316 -21.78 -8.28 -5.38
N ASP A 317 -22.09 -8.90 -4.23
CA ASP A 317 -22.59 -10.29 -3.99
C ASP A 317 -22.17 -11.49 -4.89
N HIS A 318 -21.13 -11.37 -5.72
CA HIS A 318 -20.64 -12.41 -6.60
C HIS A 318 -19.25 -12.89 -6.15
N LEU A 319 -19.12 -14.19 -6.00
CA LEU A 319 -17.95 -14.94 -5.50
C LEU A 319 -16.75 -14.94 -6.47
N ASP A 320 -16.75 -14.02 -7.44
CA ASP A 320 -15.88 -14.06 -8.60
C ASP A 320 -15.03 -12.77 -8.70
N TRP A 321 -13.81 -12.81 -8.15
CA TRP A 321 -13.14 -11.61 -7.61
C TRP A 321 -11.99 -11.05 -8.46
N PRO A 322 -12.06 -9.84 -9.05
CA PRO A 322 -10.91 -9.12 -9.63
C PRO A 322 -10.05 -8.41 -8.56
N LEU A 323 -8.77 -8.76 -8.43
CA LEU A 323 -7.75 -8.10 -7.59
C LEU A 323 -6.68 -7.43 -8.45
N LEU A 324 -6.40 -6.14 -8.25
CA LEU A 324 -5.25 -5.53 -8.91
C LEU A 324 -3.96 -5.83 -8.12
N SER A 325 -3.17 -6.81 -8.55
CA SER A 325 -1.93 -7.18 -7.83
C SER A 325 -0.73 -6.28 -8.20
N ALA A 326 -0.80 -5.60 -9.34
CA ALA A 326 0.24 -4.69 -9.85
C ALA A 326 -0.36 -3.76 -10.92
N PRO A 327 0.30 -2.64 -11.30
CA PRO A 327 -0.11 -1.82 -12.44
C PRO A 327 -0.33 -2.71 -13.69
N GLY A 328 -1.55 -2.67 -14.24
CA GLY A 328 -1.91 -3.43 -15.43
C GLY A 328 -2.12 -4.94 -15.21
N LEU A 329 -2.36 -5.42 -13.98
CA LEU A 329 -2.74 -6.81 -13.72
C LEU A 329 -3.97 -6.89 -12.81
N VAL A 330 -5.09 -7.37 -13.35
CA VAL A 330 -6.34 -7.66 -12.64
C VAL A 330 -6.48 -9.19 -12.53
N LEU A 331 -6.70 -9.74 -11.35
CA LEU A 331 -6.86 -11.17 -11.10
C LEU A 331 -8.30 -11.47 -10.75
N LEU A 332 -9.10 -12.03 -11.66
CA LEU A 332 -10.46 -12.54 -11.43
C LEU A 332 -10.41 -13.92 -10.77
N LYS A 333 -11.32 -14.24 -9.85
CA LYS A 333 -11.64 -15.62 -9.44
C LYS A 333 -12.99 -15.95 -10.05
N ASP A 334 -13.24 -17.19 -10.44
CA ASP A 334 -14.58 -17.66 -10.78
C ASP A 334 -14.85 -19.05 -10.21
N ASP A 335 -16.07 -19.56 -10.36
CA ASP A 335 -16.48 -20.92 -9.98
C ASP A 335 -15.60 -22.04 -10.60
N THR A 336 -14.74 -21.72 -11.57
CA THR A 336 -13.85 -22.65 -12.27
C THR A 336 -12.35 -22.46 -11.97
N GLY A 337 -11.92 -21.33 -11.38
CA GLY A 337 -10.51 -21.05 -11.09
C GLY A 337 -10.15 -19.59 -10.85
N ILE A 338 -8.87 -19.22 -11.07
CA ILE A 338 -8.37 -17.83 -11.05
C ILE A 338 -8.04 -17.44 -12.50
N VAL A 339 -8.57 -16.32 -12.98
CA VAL A 339 -8.38 -15.73 -14.31
C VAL A 339 -7.61 -14.41 -14.21
N ALA A 340 -6.37 -14.36 -14.69
CA ALA A 340 -5.60 -13.12 -14.74
C ALA A 340 -5.86 -12.33 -16.04
N TYR A 341 -6.25 -11.06 -15.92
CA TYR A 341 -6.36 -10.09 -16.99
C TYR A 341 -5.22 -9.08 -16.92
N LYS A 342 -4.46 -8.98 -18.01
CA LYS A 342 -3.54 -7.87 -18.24
C LYS A 342 -4.20 -6.90 -19.22
N PRO A 343 -4.77 -5.75 -18.78
CA PRO A 343 -5.34 -4.79 -19.72
C PRO A 343 -4.22 -4.31 -20.64
N ARG A 344 -4.37 -4.60 -21.94
CA ARG A 344 -3.44 -4.12 -22.98
C ARG A 344 -3.56 -2.62 -23.18
#